data_AF-A0A1I0LNV3-F1
#
_entry.id   AF-A0A1I0LNV3-F1
#
_cell.length_a   1.000
_cell.length_b   1.000
_cell.length_c   1.000
_cell.angle_alpha   90.00
_cell.angle_beta   90.00
_cell.angle_gamma   90.00
#
_symmetry.space_group_name_H-M   'P 1'
#
loop_
_entity.id
_entity.type
_entity.pdbx_description
1 polymer ?
#
loop_
_entity_poly.entity_id
_entity_poly.type
_entity_poly.pdbx_seq_one_letter_code
_entity_poly.pdbx_strand_id
1 'polypeptide(L)'
;MGETLLYCFAFLLLTGAYLAYFYTPSGRMVPYAGAYEPLRGTMMTAAYDSILTMSFDEPAGLLARQSHTKVMMVFAVGAVVWALLGRVRYALAVLGLIAVAGVAGRGAADELVLVRLPIPVWYGLHLAAALAVLVTLVVSARREAARQPRTLAFTALAAGLALLTVYGL
;
A
#
# COMPACT_ATOMS: atom_id res chain seq x y z
N MET A 1 -7.08 7.58 -16.54
CA MET A 1 -6.79 6.27 -15.93
C MET A 1 -5.35 6.20 -15.43
N GLY A 2 -4.32 6.37 -16.28
CA GLY A 2 -2.91 6.38 -15.81
C GLY A 2 -2.60 7.44 -14.73
N GLU A 3 -3.07 8.68 -14.90
CA GLU A 3 -2.92 9.74 -13.89
C GLU A 3 -3.72 9.46 -12.61
N THR A 4 -4.94 8.93 -12.74
CA THR A 4 -5.76 8.52 -11.59
C THR A 4 -5.03 7.46 -10.77
N LEU A 5 -4.40 6.48 -11.43
CA LEU A 5 -3.55 5.49 -10.76
C LEU A 5 -2.34 6.13 -10.08
N LEU A 6 -1.72 7.14 -10.71
CA LEU A 6 -0.61 7.87 -10.11
C LEU A 6 -1.03 8.64 -8.85
N TYR A 7 -2.23 9.24 -8.82
CA TYR A 7 -2.76 9.91 -7.64
C TYR A 7 -3.13 8.93 -6.52
N CYS A 8 -3.80 7.82 -6.85
CA CYS A 8 -4.05 6.75 -5.88
C CYS A 8 -2.72 6.22 -5.30
N PHE A 9 -1.72 6.01 -6.17
CA PHE A 9 -0.41 5.55 -5.74
C PHE A 9 0.34 6.60 -4.90
N ALA A 10 0.22 7.89 -5.22
CA ALA A 10 0.78 8.96 -4.39
C ALA A 10 0.15 8.96 -2.98
N PHE A 11 -1.16 8.75 -2.88
CA PHE A 11 -1.82 8.58 -1.58
C PHE A 11 -1.32 7.34 -0.82
N LEU A 12 -1.08 6.23 -1.52
CA LEU A 12 -0.43 5.04 -0.93
C LEU A 12 0.97 5.34 -0.43
N LEU A 13 1.78 6.11 -1.15
CA LEU A 13 3.11 6.51 -0.70
C LEU A 13 3.04 7.39 0.54
N LEU A 14 2.12 8.35 0.59
CA LEU A 14 1.94 9.24 1.74
C LEU A 14 1.54 8.46 3.00
N THR A 15 0.50 7.64 2.89
CA THR A 15 0.07 6.77 3.99
C THR A 15 1.13 5.74 4.35
N GLY A 16 1.79 5.14 3.36
CA GLY A 16 2.86 4.17 3.58
C GLY A 16 4.08 4.77 4.28
N ALA A 17 4.48 6.01 3.93
CA ALA A 17 5.56 6.72 4.60
C ALA A 17 5.20 7.04 6.07
N TYR A 18 3.97 7.46 6.33
CA TYR A 18 3.47 7.65 7.69
C TYR A 18 3.53 6.34 8.49
N LEU A 19 3.05 5.22 7.93
CA LEU A 19 3.11 3.92 8.59
C LEU A 19 4.54 3.43 8.81
N ALA A 20 5.42 3.64 7.83
CA ALA A 20 6.82 3.25 7.90
C ALA A 20 7.58 3.99 9.01
N TYR A 21 7.17 5.22 9.35
CA TYR A 21 7.77 5.98 10.44
C TYR A 21 7.62 5.30 11.81
N PHE A 22 6.47 4.66 12.06
CA PHE A 22 6.17 3.97 13.33
C PHE A 22 6.45 2.46 13.30
N TYR A 23 6.78 1.90 12.14
CA TYR A 23 6.92 0.47 11.95
C TYR A 23 8.35 -0.03 12.25
N THR A 24 8.46 -1.16 12.97
CA THR A 24 9.73 -1.80 13.27
C THR A 24 9.89 -3.12 12.48
N PRO A 25 10.72 -3.17 11.42
CA PRO A 25 10.88 -4.37 10.60
C PRO A 25 11.76 -5.44 11.28
N SER A 26 11.28 -6.08 12.35
CA SER A 26 12.05 -7.08 13.10
C SER A 26 11.22 -8.28 13.54
N GLY A 27 11.79 -9.48 13.36
CA GLY A 27 11.23 -10.74 13.87
C GLY A 27 11.68 -11.12 15.27
N ARG A 28 12.33 -10.19 16.00
CA ARG A 28 12.66 -10.42 17.41
C ARG A 28 11.37 -10.55 18.21
N MET A 29 11.27 -11.60 19.03
CA MET A 29 10.13 -11.81 19.91
C MET A 29 10.19 -10.84 21.10
N VAL A 30 9.08 -10.16 21.38
CA VAL A 30 8.90 -9.22 22.48
C VAL A 30 7.54 -9.45 23.15
N PRO A 31 7.41 -9.22 24.47
CA PRO A 31 6.10 -9.21 25.12
C PRO A 31 5.35 -7.92 24.79
N TYR A 32 4.09 -8.03 24.37
CA TYR A 32 3.27 -6.85 24.07
C TYR A 32 2.97 -6.02 25.32
N ALA A 33 3.17 -4.70 25.23
CA ALA A 33 3.00 -3.77 26.33
C ALA A 33 2.12 -2.54 26.01
N GLY A 34 1.46 -2.51 24.84
CA GLY A 34 0.63 -1.38 24.40
C GLY A 34 -0.75 -1.28 25.04
N ALA A 35 -1.61 -0.40 24.50
CA ALA A 35 -2.93 -0.13 25.06
C ALA A 35 -3.98 -1.23 24.81
N TYR A 36 -3.76 -2.16 23.87
CA TYR A 36 -4.72 -3.24 23.60
C TYR A 36 -4.65 -4.35 24.66
N GLU A 37 -5.37 -4.15 25.77
CA GLU A 37 -5.34 -5.02 26.95
C GLU A 37 -5.42 -6.54 26.67
N PRO A 38 -6.27 -7.05 25.75
CA PRO A 38 -6.40 -8.48 25.52
C PRO A 38 -5.11 -9.19 25.09
N LEU A 39 -4.14 -8.47 24.53
CA LEU A 39 -2.86 -9.05 24.10
C LEU A 39 -1.70 -8.77 25.06
N ARG A 40 -1.91 -8.02 26.15
CA ARG A 40 -0.83 -7.61 27.06
C ARG A 40 -0.08 -8.82 27.63
N GLY A 41 1.26 -8.79 27.54
CA GLY A 41 2.15 -9.87 27.95
C GLY A 41 2.29 -11.02 26.95
N THR A 42 1.52 -11.03 25.86
CA THR A 42 1.64 -12.06 24.82
C THR A 42 2.94 -11.85 24.03
N MET A 43 3.70 -12.94 23.83
CA MET A 43 4.91 -12.90 23.01
C MET A 43 4.54 -12.80 21.52
N MET A 44 5.07 -11.80 20.84
CA MET A 44 4.86 -11.55 19.40
C MET A 44 6.13 -10.98 18.76
N THR A 45 6.18 -10.90 17.44
CA THR A 45 7.30 -10.23 16.77
C THR A 45 7.28 -8.72 17.04
N ALA A 46 8.45 -8.09 17.10
CA ALA A 46 8.56 -6.64 17.24
C ALA A 46 7.87 -5.88 16.09
N ALA A 47 7.78 -6.50 14.91
CA ALA A 47 6.96 -6.01 13.81
C ALA A 47 5.46 -5.96 14.16
N TYR A 48 4.92 -7.07 14.69
CA TYR A 48 3.52 -7.13 15.08
C TYR A 48 3.19 -6.21 16.28
N ASP A 49 4.11 -6.12 17.26
CA ASP A 49 4.03 -5.17 18.37
C ASP A 49 3.93 -3.71 17.87
N SER A 50 4.85 -3.30 16.98
CA SER A 50 4.82 -1.95 16.38
C SER A 50 3.55 -1.65 15.59
N ILE A 51 2.97 -2.68 14.97
CA ILE A 51 1.69 -2.58 14.26
C ILE A 51 0.53 -2.31 15.22
N LEU A 52 0.49 -3.00 16.37
CA LEU A 52 -0.54 -2.81 17.38
C LEU A 52 -0.39 -1.45 18.06
N THR A 53 0.82 -1.06 18.44
CA THR A 53 1.10 0.27 19.00
C THR A 53 0.69 1.38 18.03
N MET A 54 1.08 1.29 16.76
CA MET A 54 0.62 2.24 15.74
C MET A 54 -0.90 2.24 15.59
N SER A 55 -1.57 1.10 15.70
CA SER A 55 -3.03 1.04 15.60
C SER A 55 -3.76 1.69 16.79
N PHE A 56 -3.28 1.49 18.01
CA PHE A 56 -4.05 1.80 19.23
C PHE A 56 -3.50 2.99 20.02
N ASP A 57 -2.21 3.29 19.89
CA ASP A 57 -1.51 4.26 20.72
C ASP A 57 -1.21 5.55 19.93
N GLU A 58 -1.05 5.47 18.60
CA GLU A 58 -0.70 6.63 17.76
C GLU A 58 -1.94 7.38 17.22
N PRO A 59 -1.97 8.72 17.31
CA PRO A 59 -3.05 9.53 16.75
C PRO A 59 -3.20 9.31 15.24
N ALA A 60 -4.40 8.94 14.79
CA ALA A 60 -4.73 8.59 13.41
C ALA A 60 -4.03 7.34 12.85
N GLY A 61 -3.35 6.54 13.67
CA GLY A 61 -2.62 5.38 13.21
C GLY A 61 -3.52 4.27 12.63
N LEU A 62 -4.59 3.89 13.33
CA LEU A 62 -5.59 2.94 12.79
C LEU A 62 -6.21 3.45 11.48
N LEU A 63 -6.56 4.73 11.43
CA LEU A 63 -7.14 5.35 10.23
C LEU A 63 -6.16 5.26 9.07
N ALA A 64 -4.90 5.65 9.26
CA ALA A 64 -3.87 5.57 8.23
C ALA A 64 -3.69 4.14 7.70
N ARG A 65 -3.70 3.13 8.58
CA ARG A 65 -3.60 1.70 8.18
C ARG A 65 -4.79 1.24 7.35
N GLN A 66 -6.01 1.56 7.81
CA GLN A 66 -7.23 1.22 7.10
C GLN A 66 -7.29 1.92 5.74
N SER A 67 -6.97 3.21 5.69
CA SER A 67 -6.91 3.99 4.46
C SER A 67 -5.88 3.42 3.49
N HIS A 68 -4.68 3.07 3.95
CA HIS A 68 -3.64 2.46 3.11
C HIS A 68 -4.14 1.15 2.47
N THR A 69 -4.75 0.28 3.27
CA THR A 69 -5.24 -1.02 2.79
C THR A 69 -6.44 -0.87 1.84
N LYS A 70 -7.40 0.00 2.18
CA LYS A 70 -8.58 0.26 1.34
C LYS A 70 -8.19 0.92 0.01
N VAL A 71 -7.30 1.91 0.03
CA VAL A 71 -6.80 2.56 -1.20
C VAL A 71 -5.97 1.58 -2.02
N MET A 72 -5.26 0.63 -1.40
CA MET A 72 -4.54 -0.42 -2.12
C MET A 72 -5.51 -1.28 -2.93
N MET A 73 -6.66 -1.64 -2.36
CA MET A 73 -7.70 -2.39 -3.08
C MET A 73 -8.26 -1.59 -4.26
N VAL A 74 -8.59 -0.31 -4.05
CA VAL A 74 -9.08 0.57 -5.13
C VAL A 74 -8.04 0.72 -6.23
N PHE A 75 -6.77 0.89 -5.86
CA PHE A 75 -5.65 0.97 -6.80
C PHE A 75 -5.50 -0.32 -7.61
N ALA A 76 -5.58 -1.48 -6.97
CA ALA A 76 -5.50 -2.78 -7.65
C ALA A 76 -6.64 -2.98 -8.66
N VAL A 77 -7.89 -2.68 -8.26
CA VAL A 77 -9.04 -2.75 -9.18
C VAL A 77 -8.89 -1.76 -10.33
N GLY A 78 -8.49 -0.52 -10.03
CA GLY A 78 -8.21 0.50 -11.03
C GLY A 78 -7.12 0.07 -12.02
N ALA A 79 -6.08 -0.62 -11.55
CA ALA A 79 -5.00 -1.14 -12.39
C ALA A 79 -5.49 -2.26 -13.33
N VAL A 80 -6.39 -3.13 -12.87
CA VAL A 80 -7.05 -4.13 -13.70
C VAL A 80 -7.91 -3.47 -14.78
N VAL A 81 -8.74 -2.50 -14.41
CA VAL A 81 -9.58 -1.74 -15.37
C VAL A 81 -8.68 -1.03 -16.40
N TRP A 82 -7.61 -0.39 -15.95
CA TRP A 82 -6.63 0.27 -16.83
C TRP A 82 -5.96 -0.72 -17.79
N ALA A 83 -5.63 -1.93 -17.33
CA ALA A 83 -5.08 -3.00 -18.16
C ALA A 83 -6.07 -3.46 -19.24
N LEU A 84 -7.34 -3.70 -18.86
CA LEU A 84 -8.40 -4.16 -19.76
C LEU A 84 -8.76 -3.14 -20.84
N LEU A 85 -8.68 -1.84 -20.54
CA LEU A 85 -8.96 -0.75 -21.49
C LEU A 85 -7.84 -0.52 -22.54
N GLY A 86 -6.95 -1.51 -22.76
CA GLY A 86 -6.05 -1.55 -23.92
C GLY A 86 -4.60 -1.15 -23.65
N ARG A 87 -4.12 -1.20 -22.41
CA ARG A 87 -2.72 -0.85 -22.03
C ARG A 87 -1.85 -2.09 -21.76
N VAL A 88 -1.93 -3.09 -22.64
CA VAL A 88 -1.42 -4.46 -22.46
C VAL A 88 0.10 -4.54 -22.20
N ARG A 89 0.90 -3.64 -22.79
CA ARG A 89 2.38 -3.73 -22.73
C ARG A 89 2.96 -3.62 -21.32
N TYR A 90 2.33 -2.85 -20.44
CA TYR A 90 2.77 -2.66 -19.05
C TYR A 90 1.78 -3.27 -18.04
N ALA A 91 0.59 -3.67 -18.49
CA ALA A 91 -0.46 -4.24 -17.66
C ALA A 91 0.01 -5.41 -16.80
N LEU A 92 0.59 -6.45 -17.42
CA LEU A 92 1.02 -7.65 -16.70
C LEU A 92 2.15 -7.35 -15.71
N ALA A 93 3.09 -6.49 -16.09
CA ALA A 93 4.17 -6.07 -15.20
C ALA A 93 3.63 -5.30 -13.99
N VAL A 94 2.74 -4.33 -14.21
CA VAL A 94 2.13 -3.54 -13.11
C VAL A 94 1.30 -4.44 -12.20
N LEU A 95 0.44 -5.30 -12.76
CA LEU A 95 -0.40 -6.21 -11.96
C LEU A 95 0.45 -7.21 -11.17
N GLY A 96 1.50 -7.76 -11.78
CA GLY A 96 2.46 -8.63 -11.08
C GLY A 96 3.17 -7.91 -9.94
N LEU A 97 3.64 -6.68 -10.18
CA LEU A 97 4.29 -5.87 -9.15
C LEU A 97 3.33 -5.50 -8.01
N ILE A 98 2.05 -5.21 -8.32
CA ILE A 98 1.01 -4.97 -7.30
C ILE A 98 0.79 -6.21 -6.44
N ALA A 99 0.71 -7.38 -7.06
CA ALA A 99 0.57 -8.64 -6.33
C ALA A 99 1.78 -8.90 -5.41
N VAL A 100 3.00 -8.71 -5.91
CA VAL A 100 4.23 -8.83 -5.12
C VAL A 100 4.25 -7.82 -3.97
N ALA A 101 3.91 -6.55 -4.23
CA ALA A 101 3.86 -5.52 -3.19
C ALA A 101 2.83 -5.87 -2.10
N GLY A 102 1.64 -6.33 -2.48
CA GLY A 102 0.59 -6.74 -1.53
C GLY A 102 0.99 -7.93 -0.67
N VAL A 103 1.55 -8.98 -1.29
CA VAL A 103 2.05 -10.18 -0.57
C VAL A 103 3.20 -9.80 0.36
N ALA A 104 4.18 -9.04 -0.13
CA ALA A 104 5.33 -8.62 0.66
C ALA A 104 4.92 -7.72 1.84
N GLY A 105 3.92 -6.86 1.67
CA GLY A 105 3.37 -6.03 2.74
C GLY A 105 2.75 -6.87 3.86
N ARG A 106 1.97 -7.91 3.51
CA ARG A 106 1.43 -8.87 4.48
C ARG A 106 2.51 -9.70 5.17
N GLY A 107 3.55 -10.10 4.43
CA GLY A 107 4.71 -10.80 4.99
C GLY A 107 5.47 -9.94 6.00
N ALA A 108 5.61 -8.63 5.73
CA ALA A 108 6.20 -7.68 6.66
C ALA A 108 5.33 -7.52 7.93
N ALA A 109 4.01 -7.62 7.79
CA ALA A 109 3.09 -7.62 8.92
C ALA A 109 3.04 -8.94 9.73
N ASP A 110 3.91 -9.90 9.41
CA ASP A 110 3.97 -11.23 10.04
C ASP A 110 2.65 -12.03 9.90
N GLU A 111 1.88 -11.74 8.85
CA GLU A 111 0.58 -12.39 8.58
C GLU A 111 0.70 -13.65 7.71
N LEU A 112 1.87 -13.94 7.15
CA LEU A 112 2.10 -15.05 6.21
C LEU A 112 2.80 -16.24 6.89
N VAL A 113 2.02 -17.08 7.54
CA VAL A 113 2.52 -18.27 8.27
C VAL A 113 3.20 -19.30 7.35
N LEU A 114 2.79 -19.37 6.08
CA LEU A 114 3.24 -20.41 5.12
C LEU A 114 4.63 -20.15 4.52
N VAL A 115 5.14 -18.91 4.55
CA VAL A 115 6.40 -18.55 3.89
C VAL A 115 7.37 -17.93 4.89
N ARG A 116 8.33 -18.74 5.36
CA ARG A 116 9.33 -18.34 6.36
C ARG A 116 10.49 -17.57 5.72
N LEU A 117 10.26 -16.29 5.42
CA LEU A 117 11.33 -15.33 5.15
C LEU A 117 11.49 -14.38 6.34
N PRO A 118 12.70 -13.87 6.62
CA PRO A 118 12.90 -12.84 7.64
C PRO A 118 12.06 -11.60 7.33
N ILE A 119 11.40 -11.02 8.34
CA ILE A 119 10.58 -9.81 8.19
C ILE A 119 11.31 -8.64 7.48
N PRO A 120 12.60 -8.35 7.75
CA PRO A 120 13.32 -7.32 7.00
C PRO A 120 13.35 -7.57 5.48
N VAL A 121 13.39 -8.83 5.05
CA VAL A 121 13.38 -9.21 3.63
C VAL A 121 12.01 -8.90 3.02
N TRP A 122 10.92 -9.28 3.71
CA TRP A 122 9.57 -8.93 3.27
C TRP A 122 9.37 -7.42 3.15
N TYR A 123 9.83 -6.68 4.15
CA TYR A 123 9.76 -5.22 4.15
C TYR A 123 10.55 -4.62 2.98
N GLY A 124 11.78 -5.09 2.74
CA GLY A 124 12.59 -4.68 1.59
C GLY A 124 11.92 -4.98 0.24
N LEU A 125 11.32 -6.16 0.09
CA LEU A 125 10.58 -6.54 -1.11
C LEU A 125 9.34 -5.64 -1.33
N HIS A 126 8.63 -5.29 -0.26
CA HIS A 126 7.49 -4.39 -0.33
C HIS A 126 7.91 -3.00 -0.85
N LEU A 127 8.97 -2.42 -0.29
CA LEU A 127 9.50 -1.12 -0.71
C LEU A 127 10.03 -1.16 -2.16
N ALA A 128 10.76 -2.21 -2.52
CA ALA A 128 11.29 -2.37 -3.88
C ALA A 128 10.16 -2.50 -4.92
N ALA A 129 9.12 -3.29 -4.60
CA ALA A 129 7.95 -3.44 -5.47
C ALA A 129 7.17 -2.12 -5.58
N ALA A 130 6.96 -1.39 -4.49
CA ALA A 130 6.33 -0.07 -4.51
C ALA A 130 7.11 0.92 -5.39
N LEU A 131 8.44 0.95 -5.28
CA LEU A 131 9.29 1.78 -6.14
C LEU A 131 9.17 1.38 -7.61
N ALA A 132 9.17 0.08 -7.91
CA ALA A 132 9.01 -0.42 -9.28
C ALA A 132 7.65 -0.04 -9.88
N VAL A 133 6.57 -0.10 -9.09
CA VAL A 133 5.24 0.38 -9.49
C VAL A 133 5.30 1.88 -9.79
N LEU A 134 5.88 2.70 -8.90
CA LEU A 134 6.02 4.15 -9.11
C LEU A 134 6.74 4.46 -10.43
N VAL A 135 7.91 3.86 -10.64
CA VAL A 135 8.71 4.06 -11.85
C VAL A 135 7.90 3.67 -13.08
N THR A 136 7.20 2.54 -13.04
CA THR A 136 6.37 2.07 -14.16
C THR A 136 5.22 3.03 -14.45
N LEU A 137 4.52 3.51 -13.41
CA LEU A 137 3.44 4.49 -13.55
C LEU A 137 3.94 5.82 -14.11
N VAL A 138 5.06 6.34 -13.61
CA VAL A 138 5.66 7.60 -14.10
C VAL A 138 6.11 7.48 -15.55
N VAL A 139 6.77 6.37 -15.92
CA VAL A 139 7.17 6.12 -17.31
C VAL A 139 5.95 5.98 -18.21
N SER A 140 4.90 5.29 -17.75
CA SER A 140 3.64 5.16 -18.49
C SER A 140 2.98 6.53 -18.69
N ALA A 141 2.86 7.33 -17.63
CA ALA A 141 2.24 8.65 -17.66
C ALA A 141 3.00 9.61 -18.58
N ARG A 142 4.33 9.65 -18.51
CA ARG A 142 5.17 10.48 -19.41
C ARG A 142 4.97 10.13 -20.88
N ARG A 143 4.83 8.84 -21.22
CA ARG A 143 4.58 8.39 -22.59
C ARG A 143 3.16 8.71 -23.07
N GLU A 144 2.20 8.79 -22.15
CA GLU A 144 0.79 9.07 -22.45
C GLU A 144 0.52 10.57 -22.63
N ALA A 145 1.17 11.42 -21.84
CA ALA A 145 1.12 12.89 -21.95
C ALA A 145 1.56 13.41 -23.33
N ALA A 146 2.46 12.69 -24.00
CA ALA A 146 2.90 13.02 -25.36
C ALA A 146 1.84 12.75 -26.45
N ARG A 147 0.73 12.04 -26.16
CA ARG A 147 -0.27 11.62 -27.16
C ARG A 147 -1.63 12.29 -27.00
N GLN A 148 -2.07 12.58 -25.77
CA GLN A 148 -3.33 13.26 -25.50
C GLN A 148 -3.26 14.07 -24.19
N PRO A 149 -3.16 15.41 -24.23
CA PRO A 149 -3.35 16.24 -23.04
C PRO A 149 -4.81 16.16 -22.60
N ARG A 150 -5.07 15.71 -21.37
CA ARG A 150 -6.43 15.58 -20.81
C ARG A 150 -6.65 16.57 -19.66
N THR A 151 -7.90 16.91 -19.39
CA THR A 151 -8.31 17.94 -18.42
C THR A 151 -8.24 17.45 -16.97
N LEU A 152 -7.53 18.22 -16.13
CA LEU A 152 -7.33 18.00 -14.68
C LEU A 152 -8.65 17.79 -13.88
N ALA A 153 -9.76 18.35 -14.37
CA ALA A 153 -11.06 18.24 -13.72
C ALA A 153 -11.61 16.80 -13.70
N PHE A 154 -11.42 16.04 -14.79
CA PHE A 154 -11.92 14.66 -14.88
C PHE A 154 -11.12 13.71 -13.98
N THR A 155 -9.82 13.94 -13.85
CA THR A 155 -8.94 13.12 -13.01
C THR A 155 -9.12 13.38 -11.53
N ALA A 156 -9.32 14.65 -11.15
CA ALA A 156 -9.68 15.03 -9.77
C ALA A 156 -11.04 14.44 -9.35
N LEU A 157 -12.02 14.43 -10.26
CA LEU A 157 -13.36 13.89 -9.98
C LEU A 157 -13.35 12.36 -9.79
N ALA A 158 -12.55 11.63 -10.60
CA ALA A 158 -12.34 10.20 -10.42
C ALA A 158 -11.61 9.86 -9.11
N ALA A 159 -10.60 10.66 -8.73
CA ALA A 159 -9.92 10.51 -7.44
C ALA A 159 -10.86 10.82 -6.26
N GLY A 160 -11.72 11.84 -6.39
CA GLY A 160 -12.76 12.16 -5.41
C GLY A 160 -13.75 11.00 -5.21
N LEU A 161 -14.23 10.38 -6.30
CA LEU A 161 -15.10 9.20 -6.25
C LEU A 161 -14.41 7.97 -5.62
N ALA A 162 -13.12 7.78 -5.88
CA ALA A 162 -12.32 6.76 -5.22
C ALA A 162 -12.19 7.01 -3.70
N LEU A 163 -12.07 8.27 -3.27
CA LEU A 163 -12.05 8.62 -1.85
C LEU A 163 -13.43 8.44 -1.20
N LEU A 164 -14.52 8.80 -1.88
CA LEU A 164 -15.89 8.56 -1.41
C LEU A 164 -16.16 7.07 -1.15
N THR A 165 -15.70 6.18 -2.04
CA THR A 165 -15.84 4.72 -1.84
C THR A 165 -15.00 4.16 -0.69
N VAL A 166 -13.87 4.79 -0.36
CA VAL A 166 -13.00 4.39 0.76
C VAL A 166 -13.57 4.82 2.13
N TYR A 167 -14.21 6.00 2.16
CA TYR A 167 -14.67 6.63 3.40
C TYR A 167 -16.19 6.60 3.61
N GLY A 168 -16.98 6.17 2.63
CA GLY A 168 -18.43 6.02 2.76
C GLY A 168 -19.19 7.34 2.98
N LEU A 169 -18.67 8.44 2.42
CA LEU A 169 -19.32 9.76 2.40
C LEU A 169 -20.21 9.91 1.17
#